data_AF-A0A3N7G0C7-F1
#
_entry.id   AF-A0A3N7G0C7-F1
#
_cell.length_a   1.000
_cell.length_b   1.000
_cell.length_c   1.000
_cell.angle_alpha   90.00
_cell.angle_beta   90.00
_cell.angle_gamma   90.00
#
_symmetry.space_group_name_H-M   'P 1'
#
loop_
_entity.id
_entity.type
_entity.pdbx_description
1 polymer ?
#
loop_
_entity_poly.entity_id
_entity_poly.type
_entity_poly.pdbx_seq_one_letter_code
_entity_poly.pdbx_strand_id
1 'polypeptide(L)'
;MGWQGANPSTDFRGCGFISLENLLFFSRTYPASFHRLLFKQGGQRATWEYPFAVAGINVSFMLIQMLDLRSEKPRCLPGVTFVKLLGDESAFDVLFCIAFEMMDAQWLAMRASYMEFNEVLQVTRTQLERELSLEDVHRIKDLPAYNLLYQ
;
A
#
# COMPACT_ATOMS: atom_id res chain seq x y z
N MET A 1 -11.51 -11.75 -4.06
CA MET A 1 -11.26 -10.29 -4.08
C MET A 1 -11.46 -9.63 -2.73
N GLY A 2 -12.46 -10.00 -1.91
CA GLY A 2 -12.62 -9.43 -0.56
C GLY A 2 -13.13 -7.99 -0.59
N TRP A 3 -14.27 -7.76 -1.24
CA TRP A 3 -15.04 -6.51 -1.20
C TRP A 3 -15.93 -6.49 0.06
N GLN A 4 -16.33 -5.30 0.55
CA GLN A 4 -17.20 -5.15 1.73
C GLN A 4 -18.63 -5.66 1.47
N GLY A 5 -19.09 -5.63 0.21
CA GLY A 5 -20.45 -6.03 -0.14
C GLY A 5 -20.56 -6.63 -1.54
N ALA A 6 -21.80 -6.95 -1.92
CA ALA A 6 -22.11 -7.56 -3.21
C ALA A 6 -21.86 -6.63 -4.42
N ASN A 7 -21.84 -5.31 -4.19
CA ASN A 7 -21.53 -4.32 -5.22
C ASN A 7 -20.19 -3.61 -4.92
N PRO A 8 -19.09 -4.02 -5.59
CA PRO A 8 -17.76 -3.45 -5.39
C PRO A 8 -17.66 -1.94 -5.65
N SER A 9 -18.57 -1.36 -6.45
CA SER A 9 -18.51 0.09 -6.73
C SER A 9 -18.74 0.94 -5.48
N THR A 10 -19.37 0.36 -4.45
CA THR A 10 -19.65 1.06 -3.19
C THR A 10 -18.44 1.18 -2.28
N ASP A 11 -17.45 0.30 -2.42
CA ASP A 11 -16.20 0.30 -1.64
C ASP A 11 -15.30 1.50 -1.99
N PHE A 12 -15.39 2.00 -3.22
CA PHE A 12 -14.53 3.08 -3.70
C PHE A 12 -14.98 4.49 -3.25
N ARG A 13 -15.94 4.63 -2.33
CA ARG A 13 -16.42 5.96 -1.91
C ARG A 13 -15.36 6.83 -1.22
N GLY A 14 -14.41 6.20 -0.50
CA GLY A 14 -13.39 6.93 0.28
C GLY A 14 -12.20 7.44 -0.53
N CYS A 15 -11.59 6.55 -1.33
CA CYS A 15 -10.44 6.88 -2.19
C CYS A 15 -10.86 7.22 -3.63
N GLY A 16 -12.06 6.83 -4.06
CA GLY A 16 -12.48 6.98 -5.43
C GLY A 16 -11.68 6.10 -6.39
N PHE A 17 -11.61 6.60 -7.62
CA PHE A 17 -11.03 5.90 -8.77
C PHE A 17 -9.54 5.57 -8.60
N ILE A 18 -8.79 6.35 -7.82
CA ILE A 18 -7.34 6.13 -7.62
C ILE A 18 -7.03 4.75 -7.05
N SER A 19 -7.84 4.27 -6.09
CA SER A 19 -7.63 2.95 -5.49
C SER A 19 -7.95 1.80 -6.45
N LEU A 20 -8.85 2.02 -7.42
CA LEU A 20 -9.09 1.08 -8.51
C LEU A 20 -7.91 1.08 -9.49
N GLU A 21 -7.41 2.26 -9.87
CA GLU A 21 -6.23 2.39 -10.73
C GLU A 21 -5.00 1.75 -10.11
N ASN A 22 -4.78 1.95 -8.81
CA ASN A 22 -3.70 1.32 -8.06
C ASN A 22 -3.80 -0.21 -8.09
N LEU A 23 -4.99 -0.79 -7.82
CA LEU A 23 -5.20 -2.24 -7.90
C LEU A 23 -4.98 -2.78 -9.33
N LEU A 24 -5.43 -2.03 -10.35
CA LEU A 24 -5.26 -2.38 -11.74
C LEU A 24 -3.78 -2.34 -12.16
N PHE A 25 -3.07 -1.27 -11.79
CA PHE A 25 -1.63 -1.15 -11.98
C PHE A 25 -0.91 -2.31 -11.32
N PHE A 26 -1.22 -2.60 -10.06
CA PHE A 26 -0.59 -3.70 -9.33
C PHE A 26 -0.77 -5.04 -10.05
N SER A 27 -2.00 -5.33 -10.49
CA SER A 27 -2.32 -6.56 -11.22
C SER A 27 -1.58 -6.71 -12.56
N ARG A 28 -1.28 -5.58 -13.24
CA ARG A 28 -0.65 -5.58 -14.57
C ARG A 28 0.86 -5.54 -14.48
N THR A 29 1.41 -4.77 -13.55
CA THR A 29 2.85 -4.51 -13.43
C THR A 29 3.55 -5.59 -12.59
N TYR A 30 2.91 -6.06 -11.52
CA TYR A 30 3.46 -7.07 -10.61
C TYR A 30 2.49 -8.25 -10.39
N PRO A 31 2.09 -8.98 -11.46
CA PRO A 31 1.05 -10.00 -11.39
C PRO A 31 1.36 -11.12 -10.40
N ALA A 32 2.62 -11.55 -10.28
CA ALA A 32 3.02 -12.60 -9.34
C ALA A 32 2.77 -12.18 -7.88
N SER A 33 3.25 -10.98 -7.51
CA SER A 33 3.04 -10.36 -6.20
C SER A 33 1.55 -10.11 -5.91
N PHE A 34 0.82 -9.56 -6.88
CA PHE A 34 -0.63 -9.37 -6.79
C PHE A 34 -1.37 -10.68 -6.50
N HIS A 35 -1.06 -11.76 -7.25
CA HIS A 35 -1.68 -13.07 -7.05
C HIS A 35 -1.30 -13.70 -5.71
N ARG A 36 -0.05 -13.57 -5.27
CA ARG A 36 0.40 -14.04 -3.96
C ARG A 36 -0.43 -13.41 -2.84
N LEU A 37 -0.61 -12.09 -2.86
CA LEU A 37 -1.41 -11.37 -1.86
C LEU A 37 -2.91 -11.66 -1.99
N LEU A 38 -3.44 -11.74 -3.22
CA LEU A 38 -4.85 -12.03 -3.46
C LEU A 38 -5.23 -13.42 -2.92
N PHE A 39 -4.40 -14.43 -3.18
CA PHE A 39 -4.64 -15.81 -2.79
C PHE A 39 -3.99 -16.19 -1.45
N LYS A 40 -3.37 -15.23 -0.74
CA LYS A 40 -2.82 -15.41 0.60
C LYS A 40 -1.78 -16.55 0.66
N GLN A 41 -0.93 -16.66 -0.35
CA GLN A 41 -0.07 -17.84 -0.55
C GLN A 41 1.13 -17.93 0.41
N GLY A 42 1.46 -16.85 1.12
CA GLY A 42 2.59 -16.80 2.04
C GLY A 42 2.20 -16.87 3.52
N GLY A 43 3.04 -17.53 4.34
CA GLY A 43 3.00 -17.49 5.79
C GLY A 43 1.87 -18.28 6.47
N GLN A 44 1.92 -18.36 7.80
CA GLN A 44 0.81 -18.87 8.61
C GLN A 44 -0.16 -17.72 8.91
N ARG A 45 -1.46 -17.95 8.65
CA ARG A 45 -2.49 -16.92 8.64
C ARG A 45 -3.59 -17.22 9.64
N ALA A 46 -4.22 -16.18 10.16
CA ALA A 46 -5.35 -16.31 11.06
C ALA A 46 -6.58 -16.81 10.29
N THR A 47 -7.60 -17.33 10.99
CA THR A 47 -8.85 -17.73 10.33
C THR A 47 -9.58 -16.52 9.73
N TRP A 48 -9.53 -15.37 10.41
CA TRP A 48 -10.12 -14.11 9.94
C TRP A 48 -9.03 -13.21 9.37
N GLU A 49 -8.70 -13.42 8.10
CA GLU A 49 -7.71 -12.62 7.36
C GLU A 49 -8.26 -11.29 6.86
N TYR A 50 -7.37 -10.41 6.39
CA TYR A 50 -7.81 -9.15 5.78
C TYR A 50 -8.47 -9.36 4.41
N PRO A 51 -9.58 -8.65 4.14
CA PRO A 51 -10.19 -8.61 2.82
C PRO A 51 -9.27 -7.87 1.83
N PHE A 52 -8.79 -8.56 0.78
CA PHE A 52 -7.76 -8.03 -0.13
C PHE A 52 -8.11 -6.67 -0.74
N ALA A 53 -9.28 -6.51 -1.36
CA ALA A 53 -9.62 -5.25 -2.00
C ALA A 53 -9.82 -4.11 -0.99
N VAL A 54 -10.44 -4.40 0.16
CA VAL A 54 -10.57 -3.44 1.26
C VAL A 54 -9.22 -3.01 1.80
N ALA A 55 -8.27 -3.93 1.95
CA ALA A 55 -6.89 -3.62 2.31
C ALA A 55 -6.25 -2.67 1.32
N GLY A 56 -6.32 -2.98 0.02
CA GLY A 56 -5.83 -2.09 -1.04
C GLY A 56 -6.43 -0.69 -0.95
N ILE A 57 -7.74 -0.56 -0.83
CA ILE A 57 -8.40 0.76 -0.73
C ILE A 57 -7.89 1.55 0.49
N ASN A 58 -7.71 0.89 1.64
CA ASN A 58 -7.18 1.53 2.84
C ASN A 58 -5.70 1.88 2.71
N VAL A 59 -4.89 1.08 2.00
CA VAL A 59 -3.49 1.42 1.67
C VAL A 59 -3.44 2.68 0.81
N SER A 60 -4.26 2.80 -0.23
CA SER A 60 -4.35 4.04 -1.02
C SER A 60 -4.75 5.23 -0.13
N PHE A 61 -5.73 5.05 0.76
CA PHE A 61 -6.18 6.11 1.66
C PHE A 61 -5.07 6.58 2.59
N MET A 62 -4.39 5.62 3.22
CA MET A 62 -3.26 5.84 4.11
C MET A 62 -2.16 6.62 3.40
N LEU A 63 -1.79 6.24 2.16
CA LEU A 63 -0.76 6.94 1.39
C LEU A 63 -1.15 8.40 1.09
N ILE A 64 -2.40 8.64 0.64
CA ILE A 64 -2.90 10.00 0.37
C ILE A 64 -2.81 10.88 1.61
N GLN A 65 -3.16 10.35 2.79
CA GLN A 65 -3.07 11.07 4.05
C GLN A 65 -1.62 11.25 4.53
N MET A 66 -0.81 10.21 4.44
CA MET A 66 0.59 10.19 4.87
C MET A 66 1.44 11.20 4.10
N LEU A 67 1.22 11.28 2.79
CA LEU A 67 1.96 12.16 1.88
C LEU A 67 1.36 13.58 1.77
N ASP A 68 0.23 13.86 2.45
CA ASP A 68 -0.46 15.14 2.42
C ASP A 68 -0.83 15.61 0.99
N LEU A 69 -1.21 14.67 0.10
CA LEU A 69 -1.45 14.94 -1.33
C LEU A 69 -2.68 15.80 -1.62
N ARG A 70 -3.50 16.07 -0.61
CA ARG A 70 -4.67 16.97 -0.74
C ARG A 70 -4.29 18.44 -0.53
N SER A 71 -3.11 18.71 0.02
CA SER A 71 -2.60 20.06 0.21
C SER A 71 -1.91 20.55 -1.06
N GLU A 72 -1.93 21.87 -1.31
CA GLU A 72 -1.24 22.48 -2.46
C GLU A 72 0.26 22.15 -2.47
N LYS A 73 0.86 22.04 -1.28
CA LYS A 73 2.22 21.57 -1.04
C LYS A 73 2.24 20.66 0.19
N PRO A 74 2.93 19.51 0.15
CA PRO A 74 3.05 18.65 1.33
C PRO A 74 3.72 19.37 2.49
N ARG A 75 3.15 19.24 3.69
CA ARG A 75 3.68 19.85 4.92
C ARG A 75 4.54 18.90 5.77
N CYS A 76 4.69 17.65 5.32
CA CYS A 76 5.47 16.61 5.99
C CYS A 76 6.67 16.20 5.13
N LEU A 77 7.75 15.76 5.79
CA LEU A 77 8.97 15.32 5.10
C LEU A 77 8.72 14.18 4.10
N PRO A 78 7.96 13.10 4.43
CA PRO A 78 7.68 12.04 3.47
C PRO A 78 6.98 12.53 2.19
N GLY A 79 6.02 13.46 2.33
CA GLY A 79 5.34 14.07 1.19
C GLY A 79 6.27 14.94 0.34
N VAL A 80 7.15 15.73 0.99
CA VAL A 80 8.18 16.52 0.29
C VAL A 80 9.16 15.62 -0.46
N THR A 81 9.60 14.51 0.14
CA THR A 81 10.45 13.53 -0.54
C THR A 81 9.71 12.92 -1.71
N PHE A 82 8.47 12.47 -1.51
CA PHE A 82 7.67 11.85 -2.56
C PHE A 82 7.48 12.75 -3.78
N VAL A 83 7.26 14.06 -3.60
CA VAL A 83 7.18 15.01 -4.73
C VAL A 83 8.46 15.01 -5.58
N LYS A 84 9.63 14.80 -4.98
CA LYS A 84 10.90 14.69 -5.74
C LYS A 84 10.97 13.39 -6.56
N LEU A 85 10.24 12.35 -6.14
CA LEU A 85 10.18 11.05 -6.83
C LEU A 85 9.24 11.08 -8.06
N LEU A 86 8.39 12.10 -8.20
CA LEU A 86 7.44 12.25 -9.31
C LEU A 86 8.09 12.51 -10.68
N GLY A 87 9.42 12.45 -10.79
CA GLY A 87 10.10 12.30 -12.07
C GLY A 87 9.75 10.98 -12.78
N ASP A 88 9.20 10.00 -12.04
CA ASP A 88 8.58 8.79 -12.55
C ASP A 88 7.04 8.92 -12.42
N GLU A 89 6.33 8.90 -13.55
CA GLU A 89 4.86 9.02 -13.59
C GLU A 89 4.16 7.89 -12.83
N SER A 90 4.82 6.74 -12.66
CA SER A 90 4.31 5.58 -11.94
C SER A 90 4.66 5.57 -10.45
N ALA A 91 5.34 6.60 -9.93
CA ALA A 91 5.87 6.61 -8.56
C ALA A 91 4.79 6.35 -7.49
N PHE A 92 3.59 6.91 -7.65
CA PHE A 92 2.50 6.67 -6.70
C PHE A 92 1.99 5.23 -6.75
N ASP A 93 1.77 4.69 -7.95
CA ASP A 93 1.27 3.33 -8.12
C ASP A 93 2.30 2.28 -7.67
N VAL A 94 3.59 2.53 -7.92
CA VAL A 94 4.67 1.70 -7.41
C VAL A 94 4.74 1.78 -5.89
N LEU A 95 4.63 2.98 -5.30
CA LEU A 95 4.57 3.15 -3.84
C LEU A 95 3.38 2.39 -3.22
N PHE A 96 2.23 2.40 -3.89
CA PHE A 96 1.07 1.59 -3.50
C PHE A 96 1.39 0.10 -3.47
N CYS A 97 2.03 -0.43 -4.51
CA CYS A 97 2.39 -1.85 -4.56
C CYS A 97 3.36 -2.22 -3.43
N ILE A 98 4.36 -1.37 -3.17
CA ILE A 98 5.31 -1.53 -2.05
C ILE A 98 4.58 -1.53 -0.72
N ALA A 99 3.69 -0.55 -0.51
CA ALA A 99 2.94 -0.41 0.72
C ALA A 99 2.02 -1.62 0.99
N PHE A 100 1.44 -2.21 -0.05
CA PHE A 100 0.57 -3.37 0.09
C PHE A 100 1.37 -4.64 0.42
N GLU A 101 2.51 -4.87 -0.24
CA GLU A 101 3.44 -5.94 0.14
C GLU A 101 3.95 -5.76 1.58
N MET A 102 4.33 -4.55 1.96
CA MET A 102 4.76 -4.24 3.32
C MET A 102 3.65 -4.50 4.33
N MET A 103 2.40 -4.14 4.03
CA MET A 103 1.24 -4.44 4.88
C MET A 103 1.09 -5.96 5.07
N ASP A 104 1.18 -6.77 4.01
CA ASP A 104 1.09 -8.23 4.13
C ASP A 104 2.25 -8.80 4.96
N ALA A 105 3.47 -8.30 4.77
CA ALA A 105 4.63 -8.70 5.55
C ALA A 105 4.45 -8.39 7.05
N GLN A 106 3.95 -7.20 7.39
CA GLN A 106 3.63 -6.82 8.77
C GLN A 106 2.49 -7.67 9.34
N TRP A 107 1.46 -7.94 8.54
CA TRP A 107 0.35 -8.81 8.92
C TRP A 107 0.84 -10.19 9.37
N LEU A 108 1.71 -10.81 8.57
CA LEU A 108 2.31 -12.10 8.85
C LEU A 108 3.23 -12.05 10.07
N ALA A 109 4.09 -11.03 10.17
CA ALA A 109 5.01 -10.86 11.29
C ALA A 109 4.28 -10.72 12.63
N MET A 110 3.16 -9.97 12.63
CA MET A 110 2.32 -9.75 13.81
C MET A 110 1.39 -10.93 14.11
N ARG A 111 1.28 -11.91 13.20
CA ARG A 111 0.23 -12.96 13.24
C ARG A 111 -1.16 -12.36 13.40
N ALA A 112 -1.39 -11.26 12.68
CA ALA A 112 -2.58 -10.44 12.82
C ALA A 112 -3.84 -11.20 12.38
N SER A 113 -4.95 -10.86 13.02
CA SER A 113 -6.29 -11.16 12.54
C SER A 113 -6.96 -9.88 12.05
N TYR A 114 -8.16 -10.01 11.51
CA TYR A 114 -9.01 -8.90 11.11
C TYR A 114 -9.14 -7.81 12.20
N MET A 115 -9.10 -8.19 13.48
CA MET A 115 -9.21 -7.25 14.60
C MET A 115 -8.02 -6.27 14.68
N GLU A 116 -6.84 -6.69 14.23
CA GLU A 116 -5.61 -5.90 14.24
C GLU A 116 -5.40 -5.08 12.94
N PHE A 117 -6.40 -5.05 12.05
CA PHE A 117 -6.24 -4.45 10.72
C PHE A 117 -5.74 -3.00 10.75
N ASN A 118 -6.32 -2.18 11.63
CA ASN A 118 -5.90 -0.79 11.77
C ASN A 118 -4.48 -0.67 12.37
N GLU A 119 -4.09 -1.57 13.27
CA GLU A 119 -2.76 -1.59 13.86
C GLU A 119 -1.70 -1.91 12.80
N VAL A 120 -1.96 -2.94 11.97
CA VAL A 120 -1.06 -3.30 10.85
C VAL A 120 -0.89 -2.14 9.88
N LEU A 121 -1.97 -1.40 9.55
CA LEU A 121 -1.86 -0.21 8.72
C LEU A 121 -1.02 0.90 9.36
N GLN A 122 -1.13 1.13 10.67
CA GLN A 122 -0.31 2.13 11.36
C GLN A 122 1.17 1.76 11.39
N VAL A 123 1.50 0.48 11.59
CA VAL A 123 2.89 -0.01 11.53
C VAL A 123 3.43 0.14 10.11
N THR A 124 2.64 -0.22 9.10
CA THR A 124 3.00 -0.06 7.67
C THR A 124 3.28 1.40 7.34
N ARG A 125 2.39 2.32 7.76
CA ARG A 125 2.58 3.76 7.60
C ARG A 125 3.89 4.22 8.22
N THR A 126 4.12 3.86 9.47
CA THR A 126 5.31 4.29 10.23
C THR A 126 6.60 3.81 9.55
N GLN A 127 6.60 2.58 9.01
CA GLN A 127 7.75 2.05 8.29
C GLN A 127 7.98 2.79 6.95
N LEU A 128 6.93 3.09 6.18
CA LEU A 128 7.05 3.87 4.95
C LEU A 128 7.51 5.31 5.20
N GLU A 129 7.02 5.97 6.25
CA GLU A 129 7.46 7.31 6.64
C GLU A 129 8.96 7.33 6.94
N ARG A 130 9.49 6.27 7.57
CA ARG A 130 10.94 6.11 7.81
C ARG A 130 11.71 5.93 6.52
N GLU A 131 11.27 5.04 5.62
CA GLU A 131 11.96 4.80 4.36
C GLU A 131 11.97 6.04 3.45
N LEU A 132 10.86 6.79 3.39
CA LEU A 132 10.79 8.05 2.65
C LEU A 132 11.56 9.22 3.30
N SER A 133 12.05 9.04 4.52
CA SER A 133 12.89 10.02 5.21
C SER A 133 14.38 9.71 5.11
N LEU A 134 14.76 8.63 4.41
CA LEU A 134 16.16 8.29 4.14
C LEU A 134 16.79 9.31 3.16
N GLU A 135 18.05 9.64 3.39
CA GLU A 135 18.77 10.68 2.62
C GLU A 135 19.09 10.24 1.18
N ASP A 136 19.23 8.93 0.95
CA ASP A 136 19.66 8.30 -0.29
C ASP A 136 18.50 7.86 -1.20
N VAL A 137 17.26 8.22 -0.87
CA VAL A 137 16.08 7.93 -1.70
C VAL A 137 15.90 9.02 -2.76
N HIS A 138 16.25 8.71 -4.01
CA HIS A 138 16.12 9.62 -5.15
C HIS A 138 15.11 9.14 -6.20
N ARG A 139 14.79 7.84 -6.20
CA ARG A 139 13.78 7.20 -7.03
C ARG A 139 12.96 6.24 -6.17
N ILE A 140 11.76 5.91 -6.63
CA ILE A 140 10.89 4.98 -5.91
C ILE A 140 11.53 3.59 -5.70
N LYS A 141 12.42 3.19 -6.62
CA LYS A 141 13.14 1.91 -6.58
C LYS A 141 14.28 1.87 -5.56
N ASP A 142 14.69 3.03 -5.05
CA ASP A 142 15.73 3.12 -4.04
C ASP A 142 15.17 2.83 -2.62
N LEU A 143 13.84 2.76 -2.46
CA LEU A 143 13.21 2.35 -1.20
C LEU A 143 13.59 0.89 -0.85
N PRO A 144 14.07 0.59 0.37
CA PRO A 144 14.39 -0.77 0.78
C PRO A 144 13.26 -1.78 0.54
N ALA A 145 12.02 -1.37 0.80
CA ALA A 145 10.84 -2.21 0.60
C ALA A 145 10.47 -2.47 -0.87
N TYR A 146 11.12 -1.80 -1.84
CA TYR A 146 10.95 -2.10 -3.26
C TYR A 146 11.24 -3.59 -3.59
N ASN A 147 12.15 -4.21 -2.84
CA ASN A 147 12.50 -5.62 -3.00
C ASN A 147 11.36 -6.58 -2.67
N LEU A 148 10.35 -6.15 -1.89
CA LEU A 148 9.20 -6.99 -1.55
C LEU A 148 8.37 -7.37 -2.79
N LEU A 149 8.39 -6.54 -3.84
CA LEU A 149 7.64 -6.76 -5.08
C LEU A 149 8.08 -8.01 -5.86
N TYR A 150 9.28 -8.53 -5.58
CA TYR A 150 9.91 -9.62 -6.33
C TYR A 150 10.18 -10.88 -5.50
N GLN A 151 9.55 -10.98 -4.32
CA GLN A 151 9.57 -12.21 -3.52
C GLN A 151 8.89 -13.39 -4.21
#